data_AF-A0A3L8SIQ0-F1
#
_entry.id   AF-A0A3L8SIQ0-F1
#
_cell.length_a   1.000
_cell.length_b   1.000
_cell.length_c   1.000
_cell.angle_alpha   90.00
_cell.angle_beta   90.00
_cell.angle_gamma   90.00
#
_symmetry.space_group_name_H-M   'P 1'
#
loop_
_entity.id
_entity.type
_entity.pdbx_description
1 polymer ?
#
loop_
_entity_poly.entity_id
_entity_poly.type
_entity_poly.pdbx_seq_one_letter_code
_entity_poly.pdbx_strand_id
1 'polypeptide(L)'
;SCPVLCSGNGEYEKGHCVCRNGWKGPECDVPEEQCIDPTCFGHGTCIMGVCICVPGYKGEICEEEDCLDPTCSGHGVCVQGECHCSTGWGGVNCETALPVCQEQCSGHGTFLLDTGLCSCEPQWTGPDCSTGRMET
;
A
#
# COMPACT_ATOMS: atom_id res chain seq x y z
N SER A 1 -47.12 -4.69 8.87
CA SER A 1 -46.30 -5.82 8.36
C SER A 1 -45.28 -6.17 9.43
N CYS A 2 -45.11 -7.45 9.75
CA CYS A 2 -44.03 -7.89 10.63
C CYS A 2 -42.76 -8.10 9.76
N PRO A 3 -41.58 -7.62 10.18
CA PRO A 3 -40.35 -7.87 9.44
C PRO A 3 -40.06 -9.38 9.38
N VAL A 4 -39.56 -9.84 8.22
CA VAL A 4 -39.08 -11.22 8.07
C VAL A 4 -37.68 -11.27 8.68
N LEU A 5 -37.51 -12.08 9.72
CA LEU A 5 -36.23 -12.24 10.41
C LEU A 5 -35.20 -12.90 9.49
N CYS A 6 -33.94 -12.44 9.54
CA CYS A 6 -32.85 -12.96 8.69
C CYS A 6 -33.19 -12.96 7.19
N SER A 7 -34.01 -12.00 6.77
CA SER A 7 -34.50 -11.84 5.38
C SER A 7 -35.14 -13.10 4.77
N GLY A 8 -35.53 -14.09 5.58
CA GLY A 8 -36.02 -15.39 5.13
C GLY A 8 -34.94 -16.35 4.60
N ASN A 9 -33.68 -15.93 4.64
CA ASN A 9 -32.51 -16.65 4.13
C ASN A 9 -31.64 -17.25 5.24
N GLY A 10 -32.12 -17.25 6.48
CA GLY A 10 -31.37 -17.76 7.62
C GLY A 10 -32.27 -18.19 8.77
N GLU A 11 -31.62 -18.73 9.79
CA GLU A 11 -32.24 -19.11 11.06
C GLU A 11 -31.67 -18.22 12.16
N TYR A 12 -32.52 -17.71 13.05
CA TYR A 12 -32.07 -16.85 14.13
C TYR A 12 -31.69 -17.67 15.35
N GLU A 13 -30.42 -17.62 15.73
CA GLU A 13 -29.88 -18.40 16.83
C GLU A 13 -29.06 -17.50 17.77
N LYS A 14 -29.34 -17.56 19.08
CA LYS A 14 -28.54 -16.90 20.13
C LYS A 14 -28.20 -15.42 19.85
N GLY A 15 -29.10 -14.66 19.23
CA GLY A 15 -28.90 -13.22 19.02
C GLY A 15 -28.40 -12.82 17.63
N HIS A 16 -28.11 -13.77 16.73
CA HIS A 16 -27.65 -13.48 15.37
C HIS A 16 -28.30 -14.40 14.33
N CYS A 17 -28.23 -14.00 13.07
CA CYS A 17 -28.69 -14.82 11.95
C CYS A 17 -27.59 -15.79 11.49
N VAL A 18 -27.95 -17.07 11.39
CA VAL A 18 -27.16 -18.12 10.73
C VAL A 18 -27.69 -18.27 9.32
N CYS A 19 -26.91 -17.83 8.33
CA CYS A 19 -27.36 -17.80 6.94
C CYS A 19 -27.35 -19.17 6.28
N ARG A 20 -28.35 -19.41 5.42
CA ARG A 20 -28.37 -20.54 4.50
C ARG A 20 -27.28 -20.35 3.43
N ASN A 21 -26.86 -21.45 2.83
CA ASN A 21 -25.85 -21.45 1.76
C ASN A 21 -26.24 -20.46 0.64
N GLY A 22 -25.27 -19.68 0.17
CA GLY A 22 -25.48 -18.62 -0.83
C GLY A 22 -25.86 -17.25 -0.24
N TRP A 23 -25.94 -17.09 1.08
CA TRP A 23 -26.25 -15.82 1.74
C TRP A 23 -25.27 -15.51 2.88
N LYS A 24 -25.04 -14.22 3.10
CA LYS A 24 -24.20 -13.68 4.17
C LYS A 24 -24.70 -12.31 4.63
N GLY A 25 -23.94 -11.69 5.54
CA GLY A 25 -24.32 -10.45 6.20
C GLY A 25 -25.11 -10.69 7.49
N PRO A 26 -25.25 -9.67 8.33
CA PRO A 26 -25.87 -9.80 9.66
C PRO A 26 -27.35 -10.18 9.60
N GLU A 27 -28.03 -9.90 8.49
CA GLU A 27 -29.45 -10.19 8.26
C GLU A 27 -29.68 -11.18 7.10
N CYS A 28 -28.62 -11.86 6.62
CA CYS A 28 -28.67 -12.79 5.48
C CYS A 28 -29.33 -12.19 4.22
N ASP A 29 -29.10 -10.90 4.00
CA ASP A 29 -29.66 -10.10 2.92
C ASP A 29 -28.70 -9.93 1.74
N VAL A 30 -27.45 -10.36 1.88
CA VAL A 30 -26.41 -10.25 0.86
C VAL A 30 -26.13 -11.62 0.24
N PRO A 31 -26.30 -11.80 -1.09
CA PRO A 31 -25.87 -13.00 -1.77
C PRO A 31 -24.36 -13.22 -1.61
N GLU A 32 -23.93 -14.48 -1.52
CA GLU A 32 -22.53 -14.84 -1.26
C GLU A 32 -21.57 -14.28 -2.32
N GLU A 33 -22.00 -14.23 -3.59
CA GLU A 33 -21.22 -13.64 -4.70
C GLU A 33 -21.15 -12.10 -4.73
N GLN A 34 -21.81 -11.41 -3.80
CA GLN A 34 -21.81 -9.95 -3.69
C GLN A 34 -21.05 -9.52 -2.43
N CYS A 35 -20.36 -8.38 -2.47
CA CYS A 35 -19.72 -7.86 -1.26
C CYS A 35 -20.76 -7.14 -0.39
N ILE A 36 -20.59 -7.20 0.93
CA ILE A 36 -21.44 -6.47 1.89
C ILE A 36 -21.35 -4.97 1.60
N ASP A 37 -20.14 -4.47 1.33
CA ASP A 37 -19.91 -3.16 0.75
C ASP A 37 -19.38 -3.32 -0.70
N PRO A 38 -20.15 -2.94 -1.73
CA PRO A 38 -19.70 -2.98 -3.12
C PRO A 38 -18.46 -2.13 -3.41
N THR A 39 -18.18 -1.12 -2.58
CA THR A 39 -17.02 -0.25 -2.69
C THR A 39 -15.82 -0.72 -1.88
N CYS A 40 -15.98 -1.76 -1.06
CA CYS A 40 -14.95 -2.24 -0.14
C CYS A 40 -14.34 -1.09 0.67
N PHE A 41 -15.22 -0.32 1.33
CA PHE A 41 -14.88 0.87 2.12
C PHE A 41 -14.11 1.96 1.34
N GLY A 42 -14.18 1.93 0.01
CA GLY A 42 -13.38 2.79 -0.88
C GLY A 42 -11.90 2.40 -0.98
N HIS A 43 -11.49 1.30 -0.33
CA HIS A 43 -10.10 0.82 -0.26
C HIS A 43 -9.93 -0.55 -0.92
N GLY A 44 -10.80 -0.90 -1.86
CA GLY A 44 -10.69 -2.18 -2.55
C GLY A 44 -11.58 -2.29 -3.77
N THR A 45 -11.58 -3.49 -4.35
CA THR A 45 -12.49 -3.87 -5.42
C THR A 45 -13.20 -5.16 -5.06
N CYS A 46 -14.53 -5.16 -5.18
CA CYS A 46 -15.32 -6.35 -4.96
C CYS A 46 -15.18 -7.32 -6.13
N ILE A 47 -14.71 -8.54 -5.87
CA ILE A 47 -14.57 -9.60 -6.88
C ILE A 47 -15.21 -10.89 -6.33
N MET A 48 -16.31 -11.32 -6.96
CA MET A 48 -17.05 -12.55 -6.59
C MET A 48 -17.38 -12.62 -5.08
N GLY A 49 -17.79 -11.50 -4.51
CA GLY A 49 -18.21 -11.42 -3.11
C GLY A 49 -17.07 -11.26 -2.11
N VAL A 50 -15.82 -11.16 -2.57
CA VAL A 50 -14.65 -10.90 -1.73
C VAL A 50 -14.07 -9.54 -2.07
N CYS A 51 -13.79 -8.74 -1.04
CA CYS A 51 -13.09 -7.47 -1.22
C CYS A 51 -11.59 -7.70 -1.36
N ILE A 52 -11.04 -7.31 -2.51
CA ILE A 52 -9.60 -7.29 -2.75
C ILE A 52 -9.09 -5.89 -2.40
N CYS A 53 -8.43 -5.77 -1.26
CA CYS A 53 -7.96 -4.48 -0.74
C CYS A 53 -6.77 -3.94 -1.54
N VAL A 54 -6.72 -2.61 -1.65
CA VAL A 54 -5.54 -1.91 -2.15
C VAL A 54 -4.43 -1.97 -1.10
N PRO A 55 -3.14 -1.86 -1.49
CA PRO A 55 -2.03 -1.83 -0.52
C PRO A 55 -2.26 -0.77 0.56
N GLY A 56 -1.92 -1.11 1.81
CA GLY A 56 -2.19 -0.24 2.96
C GLY A 56 -3.46 -0.57 3.74
N TYR A 57 -4.34 -1.40 3.21
CA TYR A 57 -5.63 -1.73 3.83
C TYR A 57 -5.89 -3.24 3.90
N LYS A 58 -6.66 -3.64 4.91
CA LYS A 58 -7.09 -5.03 5.19
C LYS A 58 -8.46 -5.05 5.87
N GLY A 59 -8.92 -6.24 6.22
CA GLY A 59 -10.27 -6.47 6.77
C GLY A 59 -11.18 -7.16 5.77
N GLU A 60 -12.40 -7.51 6.19
CA GLU A 60 -13.36 -8.20 5.32
C GLU A 60 -13.83 -7.31 4.17
N ILE A 61 -13.94 -6.00 4.44
CA ILE A 61 -14.37 -4.98 3.49
C ILE A 61 -13.33 -3.88 3.31
N CYS A 62 -12.06 -4.12 3.68
CA CYS A 62 -10.95 -3.17 3.57
C CYS A 62 -11.07 -1.93 4.49
N GLU A 63 -11.72 -2.11 5.64
CA GLU A 63 -11.99 -1.09 6.64
C GLU A 63 -10.83 -0.81 7.61
N GLU A 64 -9.83 -1.69 7.65
CA GLU A 64 -8.69 -1.58 8.56
C GLU A 64 -7.44 -1.12 7.82
N GLU A 65 -6.63 -0.29 8.48
CA GLU A 65 -5.30 0.08 8.01
C GLU A 65 -4.32 -1.06 8.31
N ASP A 66 -3.52 -1.47 7.31
CA ASP A 66 -2.51 -2.52 7.49
C ASP A 66 -1.20 -1.97 8.05
N CYS A 67 -0.79 -0.79 7.59
CA CYS A 67 0.38 -0.05 8.09
C CYS A 67 -0.03 1.13 8.99
N LEU A 68 0.93 1.65 9.76
CA LEU A 68 0.78 2.90 10.52
C LEU A 68 0.44 4.10 9.61
N ASP A 69 0.98 4.09 8.39
CA ASP A 69 0.60 5.00 7.31
C ASP A 69 0.29 4.16 6.06
N PRO A 70 -0.99 4.00 5.68
CA PRO A 70 -1.38 3.23 4.49
C PRO A 70 -0.74 3.74 3.20
N THR A 71 -0.40 5.02 3.14
CA THR A 71 0.19 5.67 1.96
C THR A 71 1.70 5.71 2.00
N CYS A 72 2.32 5.32 3.13
CA CYS A 72 3.76 5.45 3.37
C CYS A 72 4.28 6.83 2.97
N SER A 73 3.64 7.88 3.50
CA SER A 73 3.90 9.30 3.20
C SER A 73 3.83 9.67 1.71
N GLY A 74 3.17 8.85 0.89
CA GLY A 74 3.16 8.98 -0.57
C GLY A 74 4.50 8.63 -1.24
N HIS A 75 5.41 7.99 -0.50
CA HIS A 75 6.79 7.73 -0.88
C HIS A 75 7.16 6.26 -0.77
N GLY A 76 6.19 5.37 -0.62
CA GLY A 76 6.39 3.93 -0.55
C GLY A 76 5.12 3.15 -0.81
N VAL A 77 5.21 1.85 -0.61
CA VAL A 77 4.05 0.94 -0.66
C VAL A 77 4.01 0.15 0.64
N CYS A 78 2.85 0.12 1.28
CA CYS A 78 2.61 -0.73 2.44
C CYS A 78 2.45 -2.18 2.01
N VAL A 79 3.24 -3.08 2.61
CA VAL A 79 3.15 -4.52 2.40
C VAL A 79 3.27 -5.21 3.76
N GLN A 80 2.24 -5.95 4.17
CA GLN A 80 2.23 -6.76 5.41
C GLN A 80 2.59 -5.94 6.66
N GLY A 81 2.05 -4.73 6.77
CA GLY A 81 2.28 -3.84 7.90
C GLY A 81 3.61 -3.07 7.90
N GLU A 82 4.44 -3.22 6.86
CA GLU A 82 5.68 -2.46 6.70
C GLU A 82 5.67 -1.59 5.43
N CYS A 83 6.20 -0.37 5.55
CA CYS A 83 6.37 0.53 4.42
C CYS A 83 7.66 0.25 3.66
N HIS A 84 7.52 -0.15 2.39
CA HIS A 84 8.64 -0.29 1.48
C HIS A 84 8.85 1.03 0.72
N CYS A 85 9.87 1.77 1.12
CA CYS A 85 10.13 3.10 0.58
C CYS A 85 10.68 3.07 -0.84
N SER A 86 10.24 4.05 -1.63
CA SER A 86 10.76 4.35 -2.95
C SER A 86 12.19 4.89 -2.84
N THR A 87 12.93 4.82 -3.94
CA THR A 87 14.29 5.35 -4.01
C THR A 87 14.35 6.82 -3.57
N GLY A 88 15.32 7.14 -2.71
CA GLY A 88 15.47 8.50 -2.15
C GLY A 88 14.57 8.78 -0.94
N TRP A 89 13.88 7.78 -0.39
CA TRP A 89 13.07 7.91 0.81
C TRP A 89 13.38 6.82 1.84
N GLY A 90 13.20 7.15 3.11
CA GLY A 90 13.41 6.27 4.25
C GLY A 90 12.62 6.74 5.47
N GLY A 91 12.86 6.11 6.62
CA GLY A 91 11.99 6.25 7.79
C GLY A 91 10.96 5.13 7.85
N VAL A 92 10.23 5.04 8.97
CA VAL A 92 9.27 3.94 9.20
C VAL A 92 8.05 4.04 8.28
N ASN A 93 7.70 5.26 7.86
CA ASN A 93 6.59 5.57 6.97
C ASN A 93 7.07 6.25 5.68
N CYS A 94 8.36 6.15 5.34
CA CYS A 94 8.97 6.82 4.19
C CYS A 94 8.87 8.36 4.22
N GLU A 95 8.80 8.93 5.41
CA GLU A 95 8.67 10.37 5.66
C GLU A 95 9.99 11.16 5.50
N THR A 96 11.12 10.44 5.50
CA THR A 96 12.46 11.05 5.47
C THR A 96 13.02 11.02 4.06
N ALA A 97 13.26 12.20 3.48
CA ALA A 97 14.00 12.31 2.23
C ALA A 97 15.46 11.89 2.47
N LEU A 98 15.90 10.85 1.75
CA LEU A 98 17.29 10.42 1.73
C LEU A 98 18.04 11.16 0.61
N PRO A 99 19.36 11.35 0.76
CA PRO A 99 20.18 11.82 -0.34
C PRO A 99 19.99 10.87 -1.52
N VAL A 100 19.49 11.39 -2.65
CA VAL A 100 19.47 10.63 -3.90
C VAL A 100 20.93 10.46 -4.29
N CYS A 101 21.48 9.28 -4.04
CA CYS A 101 22.72 8.87 -4.67
C CYS A 101 22.44 8.93 -6.18
N GLN A 102 22.91 9.97 -6.86
CA GLN A 102 22.85 10.06 -8.32
C GLN A 102 23.68 8.91 -8.86
N GLU A 103 23.08 7.72 -9.01
CA GLU A 103 23.66 6.50 -9.57
C GLU A 103 25.19 6.42 -9.34
N GLN A 104 25.61 6.42 -8.06
CA GLN A 104 27.01 6.40 -7.63
C GLN A 104 27.96 7.32 -8.41
N CYS A 105 27.60 8.59 -8.61
CA CYS A 105 28.43 9.57 -9.30
C CYS A 105 28.78 9.12 -10.72
N SER A 106 27.79 8.61 -11.46
CA SER A 106 27.95 8.05 -12.81
C SER A 106 28.96 6.88 -12.89
N GLY A 107 29.27 6.23 -11.76
CA GLY A 107 30.31 5.21 -11.67
C GLY A 107 31.75 5.78 -11.74
N HIS A 108 31.90 7.10 -11.63
CA HIS A 108 33.15 7.83 -11.77
C HIS A 108 33.47 8.70 -10.55
N GLY A 109 32.96 8.31 -9.39
CA GLY A 109 33.20 9.02 -8.15
C GLY A 109 32.62 8.32 -6.93
N THR A 110 32.93 8.86 -5.77
CA THR A 110 32.37 8.43 -4.49
C THR A 110 31.37 9.46 -3.99
N PHE A 111 30.17 9.02 -3.62
CA PHE A 111 29.16 9.88 -3.02
C PHE A 111 29.51 10.16 -1.55
N LEU A 112 29.63 11.43 -1.19
CA LEU A 112 29.92 11.87 0.18
C LEU A 112 28.62 12.17 0.93
N LEU A 113 28.26 11.32 1.89
CA LEU A 113 27.03 11.47 2.68
C LEU A 113 26.96 12.77 3.47
N ASP A 114 28.11 13.27 3.95
CA ASP A 114 28.17 14.48 4.78
C ASP A 114 27.87 15.77 4.01
N THR A 115 28.17 15.79 2.71
CA THR A 115 28.00 16.97 1.85
C THR A 115 26.92 16.81 0.79
N GLY A 116 26.45 15.58 0.55
CA GLY A 116 25.53 15.25 -0.53
C GLY A 116 26.13 15.44 -1.92
N LEU A 117 27.45 15.48 -2.05
CA LEU A 117 28.16 15.73 -3.30
C LEU A 117 28.99 14.53 -3.74
N CYS A 118 29.23 14.44 -5.05
CA CYS A 118 30.14 13.48 -5.63
C CYS A 118 31.59 13.97 -5.60
N SER A 119 32.48 13.12 -5.09
CA SER A 119 33.93 13.28 -5.25
C SER A 119 34.37 12.48 -6.48
N CYS A 120 34.69 13.18 -7.56
CA CYS A 120 35.01 12.55 -8.85
C CYS A 120 36.42 11.96 -8.90
N GLU A 121 36.53 10.82 -9.59
CA GLU A 121 37.80 10.21 -9.99
C GLU A 121 38.59 11.14 -10.94
N PRO A 122 39.92 11.00 -11.02
CA PRO A 122 40.72 11.75 -11.98
C PRO A 122 40.19 11.53 -13.40
N GLN A 123 40.08 12.61 -14.18
CA GLN A 123 39.45 12.70 -15.51
C GLN A 123 37.93 12.91 -15.53
N TRP A 124 37.26 12.93 -14.38
CA TRP A 124 35.82 13.19 -14.33
C TRP A 124 35.50 14.45 -13.53
N THR A 125 34.45 15.15 -13.94
CA THR A 125 33.98 16.39 -13.32
C THR A 125 32.46 16.52 -13.44
N GLY A 126 31.91 17.51 -12.77
CA GLY A 126 30.47 17.75 -12.71
C GLY A 126 29.86 17.32 -11.38
N PRO A 127 28.61 17.71 -11.10
CA PRO A 127 27.95 17.41 -9.83
C PRO A 127 27.71 15.90 -9.62
N ASP A 128 27.66 15.13 -10.70
CA ASP A 128 27.44 13.68 -10.75
C ASP A 128 28.61 12.92 -11.42
N CYS A 129 29.75 13.57 -11.64
CA CYS A 129 30.92 13.02 -12.34
C CYS A 129 30.65 12.45 -13.74
N SER A 130 29.62 12.95 -14.45
CA SER A 130 29.27 12.51 -15.80
C SER A 130 30.16 13.09 -16.91
N THR A 131 30.95 14.13 -16.61
CA THR A 131 31.71 14.87 -17.64
C THR A 131 33.18 14.48 -17.61
N GLY A 132 33.61 13.72 -18.62
CA GLY A 132 35.02 13.40 -18.86
C GLY A 132 35.82 14.63 -19.31
N ARG A 133 36.99 14.87 -18.74
CA ARG A 133 37.95 15.84 -19.28
C ARG A 133 38.52 15.26 -20.57
N MET A 134 38.21 15.90 -21.70
CA MET A 134 38.95 15.64 -22.94
C MET A 134 40.38 16.15 -22.76
N GLU A 135 41.36 15.25 -22.86
CA GLU A 135 42.75 15.64 -23.02
C GLU A 135 42.92 16.22 -24.44
N THR A 136 43.37 17.47 -24.51
CA THR A 136 43.79 18.14 -25.75
C THR A 136 45.16 17.67 -26.18
#